data_AF-A0A5H2PX08-F1
#
_entry.id   AF-A0A5H2PX08-F1
#
_cell.length_a   1.000
_cell.length_b   1.000
_cell.length_c   1.000
_cell.angle_alpha   90.00
_cell.angle_beta   90.00
_cell.angle_gamma   90.00
#
_symmetry.space_group_name_H-M   'P 1'
#
loop_
_entity.id
_entity.type
_entity.pdbx_description
1 polymer ?
#
loop_
_entity_poly.entity_id
_entity_poly.type
_entity_poly.pdbx_seq_one_letter_code
_entity_poly.pdbx_strand_id
1 'polypeptide(L)'
;MTPAGTLPETIPTNWLAAFPIQPATEAVEALRQGWTELAQQPRADFNPKTKEDALTKRLKVYVENHVARQRGLLGMWAAEDIIGEVDPATGKMIEERRTDIVYGWNDAVQGMKLVFEFKRLGRQKKHRDHYLQGQGLGRFVTGIYSRKQAVAAMVGVLLDPELEVVPPIRAALEQADLATALRLCKTETGLAYARPSTLFAHADFDTEHERDAALAPTHGTIRVSHFFFSFGYPTTTLKAKSSASIAISATAVT
;
A
#
# COMPACT_ATOMS: atom_id res chain seq x y z
N MET A 1 -44.47 29.37 21.97
CA MET A 1 -43.34 29.71 21.09
C MET A 1 -42.10 29.12 21.72
N THR A 2 -41.63 28.00 21.17
CA THR A 2 -40.45 27.26 21.67
C THR A 2 -39.25 27.69 20.81
N PRO A 3 -38.10 28.08 21.39
CA PRO A 3 -36.95 28.41 20.58
C PRO A 3 -36.35 27.14 19.99
N ALA A 4 -35.95 27.26 18.73
CA ALA A 4 -35.39 26.19 17.90
C ALA A 4 -34.12 25.61 18.53
N GLY A 5 -34.04 24.28 18.53
CA GLY A 5 -32.85 23.54 18.92
C GLY A 5 -31.69 23.87 17.99
N THR A 6 -30.57 24.26 18.58
CA THR A 6 -29.27 24.31 17.95
C THR A 6 -28.96 22.94 17.35
N LEU A 7 -28.77 22.86 16.04
CA LEU A 7 -28.23 21.67 15.38
C LEU A 7 -26.85 21.37 15.98
N PRO A 8 -26.49 20.09 16.20
CA PRO A 8 -25.16 19.75 16.67
C PRO A 8 -24.15 20.23 15.61
N GLU A 9 -23.27 21.12 16.05
CA GLU A 9 -22.10 21.58 15.34
C GLU A 9 -21.28 20.35 14.97
N THR A 10 -21.24 20.02 13.68
CA THR A 10 -20.39 18.94 13.16
C THR A 10 -18.96 19.40 13.34
N ILE A 11 -18.31 18.96 14.42
CA ILE A 11 -16.86 19.13 14.58
C ILE A 11 -16.21 18.33 13.44
N PRO A 12 -15.53 18.94 12.46
CA PRO A 12 -14.53 18.22 11.70
C PRO A 12 -13.38 18.05 12.69
N THR A 13 -13.45 17.02 13.52
CA THR A 13 -12.36 16.69 14.43
C THR A 13 -11.20 16.34 13.51
N ASN A 14 -10.14 17.15 13.52
CA ASN A 14 -8.89 16.86 12.83
C ASN A 14 -8.30 15.58 13.41
N TRP A 15 -8.88 14.43 13.03
CA TRP A 15 -8.58 13.12 13.58
C TRP A 15 -7.10 12.78 13.36
N LEU A 16 -6.50 13.35 12.32
CA LEU A 16 -5.08 13.24 12.04
C LEU A 16 -4.23 13.78 13.20
N ALA A 17 -4.67 14.84 13.89
CA ALA A 17 -3.99 15.37 15.07
C ALA A 17 -4.09 14.41 16.28
N ALA A 18 -5.08 13.53 16.32
CA ALA A 18 -5.24 12.51 17.35
C ALA A 18 -4.61 11.16 16.98
N PHE A 19 -4.24 10.96 15.70
CA PHE A 19 -3.59 9.74 15.26
C PHE A 19 -2.14 9.71 15.79
N PRO A 20 -1.68 8.59 16.38
CA PRO A 20 -0.29 8.43 16.82
C PRO A 20 0.62 8.29 15.60
N ILE A 21 0.86 9.42 14.93
CA ILE A 21 1.56 9.48 13.65
C ILE A 21 3.00 9.03 13.80
N GLN A 22 3.66 9.30 14.93
CA GLN A 22 5.08 8.99 15.10
C GLN A 22 5.42 7.49 14.99
N PRO A 23 4.77 6.55 15.73
CA PRO A 23 4.98 5.12 15.50
C PRO A 23 4.70 4.67 14.06
N ALA A 24 3.68 5.24 13.42
CA ALA A 24 3.35 4.92 12.03
C ALA A 24 4.42 5.44 11.06
N THR A 25 4.90 6.67 11.25
CA THR A 25 5.98 7.29 10.48
C THR A 25 7.26 6.48 10.62
N GLU A 26 7.66 6.11 11.84
CA GLU A 26 8.86 5.30 12.04
C GLU A 26 8.72 3.91 11.44
N ALA A 27 7.54 3.29 11.48
CA ALA A 27 7.29 2.01 10.80
C ALA A 27 7.43 2.12 9.28
N VAL A 28 6.90 3.19 8.68
CA VAL A 28 7.10 3.51 7.26
C VAL A 28 8.59 3.69 6.94
N GLU A 29 9.31 4.47 7.74
CA GLU A 29 10.74 4.71 7.51
C GLU A 29 11.59 3.44 7.70
N ALA A 30 11.24 2.60 8.67
CA ALA A 30 11.89 1.31 8.86
C ALA A 30 11.69 0.39 7.64
N LEU A 31 10.47 0.33 7.12
CA LEU A 31 10.15 -0.46 5.94
C LEU A 31 10.87 0.07 4.68
N ARG A 32 10.89 1.39 4.50
CA ARG A 32 11.59 2.05 3.39
C ARG A 32 13.10 1.81 3.47
N GLN A 33 13.71 2.01 4.63
CA GLN A 33 15.13 1.73 4.83
C GLN A 33 15.46 0.26 4.56
N GLY A 34 14.69 -0.67 5.13
CA GLY A 34 14.90 -2.10 4.91
C GLY A 34 14.77 -2.49 3.45
N TRP A 35 13.83 -1.87 2.71
CA TRP A 35 13.74 -2.05 1.27
C TRP A 35 14.99 -1.53 0.56
N THR A 36 15.39 -0.28 0.82
CA THR A 36 16.56 0.33 0.19
C THR A 36 17.83 -0.50 0.38
N GLU A 37 18.08 -0.99 1.60
CA GLU A 37 19.28 -1.79 1.94
C GLU A 37 19.26 -3.18 1.28
N LEU A 38 18.09 -3.83 1.21
CA LEU A 38 17.96 -5.12 0.54
C LEU A 38 18.02 -4.99 -0.99
N ALA A 39 17.43 -3.93 -1.54
CA ALA A 39 17.24 -3.73 -2.97
C ALA A 39 18.39 -2.98 -3.67
N GLN A 40 19.40 -2.52 -2.93
CA GLN A 40 20.53 -1.74 -3.48
C GLN A 40 21.28 -2.46 -4.60
N GLN A 41 21.37 -3.80 -4.52
CA GLN A 41 22.02 -4.64 -5.52
C GLN A 41 21.25 -5.96 -5.70
N PRO A 42 21.38 -6.65 -6.86
CA PRO A 42 20.68 -7.90 -7.08
C PRO A 42 21.10 -8.97 -6.07
N ARG A 43 20.14 -9.52 -5.33
CA ARG A 43 20.35 -10.68 -4.45
C ARG A 43 19.61 -11.88 -5.00
N ALA A 44 20.16 -13.08 -4.82
CA ALA A 44 19.58 -14.32 -5.34
C ALA A 44 18.09 -14.47 -5.00
N ASP A 45 17.72 -14.11 -3.77
CA ASP A 45 16.37 -14.24 -3.25
C ASP A 45 15.60 -12.93 -3.07
N PHE A 46 16.20 -11.79 -3.41
CA PHE A 46 15.57 -10.47 -3.29
C PHE A 46 15.91 -9.65 -4.54
N ASN A 47 15.10 -9.84 -5.58
CA ASN A 47 15.28 -9.23 -6.89
C ASN A 47 13.93 -9.13 -7.65
N PRO A 48 13.88 -8.47 -8.82
CA PRO A 48 12.64 -8.29 -9.58
C PRO A 48 11.94 -9.58 -10.02
N LYS A 49 12.61 -10.74 -10.00
CA LYS A 49 12.00 -12.02 -10.34
C LYS A 49 11.39 -12.71 -9.12
N THR A 50 11.82 -12.38 -7.90
CA THR A 50 11.29 -12.92 -6.64
C THR A 50 9.79 -12.59 -6.49
N LYS A 51 8.97 -13.60 -6.21
CA LYS A 51 7.53 -13.43 -5.99
C LYS A 51 7.22 -12.45 -4.84
N GLU A 52 6.06 -11.80 -4.92
CA GLU A 52 5.63 -10.74 -3.99
C GLU A 52 5.63 -11.20 -2.52
N ASP A 53 4.97 -12.31 -2.23
CA ASP A 53 4.94 -12.96 -0.91
C ASP A 53 6.35 -13.25 -0.35
N ALA A 54 7.25 -13.69 -1.22
CA ALA A 54 8.60 -14.02 -0.85
C ALA A 54 9.48 -12.77 -0.64
N LEU A 55 9.18 -11.65 -1.31
CA LEU A 55 9.79 -10.34 -1.09
C LEU A 55 9.32 -9.76 0.26
N THR A 56 8.02 -9.70 0.49
CA THR A 56 7.42 -9.08 1.69
C THR A 56 7.82 -9.83 2.95
N LYS A 57 7.83 -11.16 2.92
CA LYS A 57 8.30 -11.98 4.05
C LYS A 57 9.77 -11.69 4.42
N ARG A 58 10.65 -11.61 3.42
CA ARG A 58 12.07 -11.29 3.65
C ARG A 58 12.27 -9.86 4.14
N LEU A 59 11.54 -8.92 3.54
CA LEU A 59 11.55 -7.52 3.96
C LEU A 59 11.13 -7.39 5.43
N LYS A 60 10.00 -8.00 5.81
CA LYS A 60 9.50 -7.99 7.19
C LYS A 60 10.55 -8.52 8.17
N VAL A 61 11.10 -9.70 7.90
CA VAL A 61 12.13 -10.32 8.77
C VAL A 61 13.36 -9.41 8.88
N TYR A 62 13.79 -8.82 7.78
CA TYR A 62 14.94 -7.92 7.78
C TYR A 62 14.67 -6.66 8.60
N VAL A 63 13.52 -6.02 8.39
CA VAL A 63 13.11 -4.82 9.10
C VAL A 63 13.02 -5.09 10.60
N GLU A 64 12.33 -6.16 11.00
CA GLU A 64 12.17 -6.55 12.40
C GLU A 64 13.52 -6.79 13.10
N ASN A 65 14.43 -7.51 12.45
CA ASN A 65 15.69 -7.93 13.06
C ASN A 65 16.79 -6.87 13.01
N HIS A 66 16.80 -6.01 12.00
CA HIS A 66 17.95 -5.14 11.72
C HIS A 66 17.63 -3.64 11.76
N VAL A 67 16.40 -3.23 11.45
CA VAL A 67 16.07 -1.80 11.26
C VAL A 67 15.18 -1.26 12.37
N ALA A 68 14.10 -1.98 12.72
CA ALA A 68 13.03 -1.52 13.60
C ALA A 68 13.56 -1.10 14.98
N ARG A 69 14.44 -1.93 15.58
CA ARG A 69 15.04 -1.64 16.90
C ARG A 69 15.89 -0.37 16.90
N GLN A 70 16.63 -0.11 15.82
CA GLN A 70 17.47 1.09 15.69
C GLN A 70 16.62 2.37 15.60
N ARG A 71 15.36 2.23 15.18
CA ARG A 71 14.36 3.30 15.08
C ARG A 71 13.42 3.39 16.29
N GLY A 72 13.69 2.62 17.35
CA GLY A 72 12.86 2.62 18.56
C GLY A 72 11.48 1.99 18.39
N LEU A 73 11.26 1.19 17.33
CA LEU A 73 10.01 0.47 17.13
C LEU A 73 9.98 -0.79 17.99
N LEU A 74 9.13 -0.78 19.01
CA LEU A 74 8.94 -1.89 19.96
C LEU A 74 7.64 -2.66 19.71
N GLY A 75 6.86 -2.29 18.69
CA GLY A 75 5.66 -3.00 18.29
C GLY A 75 5.94 -4.35 17.62
N MET A 76 4.87 -5.03 17.24
CA MET A 76 4.89 -6.34 16.60
C MET A 76 4.87 -6.21 15.08
N TRP A 77 5.77 -6.90 14.41
CA TRP A 77 5.75 -7.05 12.95
C TRP A 77 5.18 -8.42 12.57
N ALA A 78 4.22 -8.45 11.66
CA ALA A 78 3.70 -9.67 11.05
C ALA A 78 3.86 -9.62 9.53
N ALA A 79 4.08 -10.79 8.93
CA ALA A 79 3.92 -10.99 7.50
C ALA A 79 2.89 -12.10 7.31
N GLU A 80 2.09 -12.01 6.26
CA GLU A 80 1.03 -13.00 5.99
C GLU A 80 0.01 -13.12 7.15
N ASP A 81 -0.34 -11.99 7.80
CA ASP A 81 -1.29 -11.98 8.94
C ASP A 81 -2.69 -12.37 8.45
N ILE A 82 -3.25 -13.41 9.07
CA ILE A 82 -4.59 -13.92 8.77
C ILE A 82 -5.60 -13.08 9.55
N ILE A 83 -6.46 -12.39 8.81
CA ILE A 83 -7.57 -11.61 9.36
C ILE A 83 -8.89 -12.23 8.92
N GLY A 84 -9.88 -12.20 9.80
CA GLY A 84 -11.15 -12.83 9.50
C GLY A 84 -12.20 -12.58 10.54
N GLU A 85 -13.36 -13.18 10.30
CA GLU A 85 -14.51 -13.14 11.17
C GLU A 85 -15.05 -14.56 11.32
N VAL A 86 -15.27 -14.97 12.57
CA VAL A 86 -15.83 -16.27 12.91
C VAL A 86 -17.17 -16.01 13.58
N ASP A 87 -18.18 -16.78 13.18
CA ASP A 87 -19.45 -16.82 13.90
C ASP A 87 -19.21 -17.43 15.29
N PRO A 88 -19.38 -16.69 16.39
CA PRO A 88 -19.07 -17.18 17.73
C PRO A 88 -20.03 -18.30 18.18
N ALA A 89 -21.22 -18.40 17.60
CA ALA A 89 -22.19 -19.44 17.96
C ALA A 89 -21.89 -20.78 17.27
N THR A 90 -21.41 -20.75 16.03
CA THR A 90 -21.19 -21.96 15.22
C THR A 90 -19.73 -22.33 15.02
N GLY A 91 -18.80 -21.41 15.31
CA GLY A 91 -17.37 -21.56 15.01
C GLY A 91 -17.03 -21.50 13.53
N LYS A 92 -18.00 -21.18 12.66
CA LYS A 92 -17.80 -21.13 11.21
C LYS A 92 -17.04 -19.87 10.81
N MET A 93 -16.01 -20.03 9.97
CA MET A 93 -15.34 -18.90 9.32
C MET A 93 -16.31 -18.21 8.35
N ILE A 94 -16.62 -16.95 8.62
CA ILE A 94 -17.46 -16.08 7.79
C ILE A 94 -16.60 -15.47 6.68
N GLU A 95 -15.42 -14.96 7.04
CA GLU A 95 -14.47 -14.37 6.09
C GLU A 95 -13.03 -14.59 6.57
N GLU A 96 -12.12 -14.84 5.63
CA GLU A 96 -10.68 -14.97 5.89
C GLU A 96 -9.88 -14.29 4.78
N ARG A 97 -8.85 -13.52 5.15
CA ARG A 97 -7.91 -12.85 4.24
C ARG A 97 -6.51 -12.87 4.84
N ARG A 98 -5.50 -12.58 3.99
CA ARG A 98 -4.09 -12.59 4.36
C ARG A 98 -3.40 -11.31 3.90
N THR A 99 -3.00 -10.47 4.85
CA THR A 99 -2.28 -9.21 4.57
C THR A 99 -0.80 -9.44 4.31
N ASP A 100 -0.13 -8.54 3.60
CA ASP A 100 1.29 -8.71 3.28
C ASP A 100 2.20 -8.44 4.48
N ILE A 101 2.19 -7.20 5.01
CA ILE A 101 2.95 -6.82 6.21
C ILE A 101 2.06 -5.98 7.12
N VAL A 102 2.15 -6.22 8.43
CA VAL A 102 1.48 -5.41 9.46
C VAL A 102 2.50 -4.99 10.50
N TYR A 103 2.44 -3.71 10.89
CA TYR A 103 3.05 -3.23 12.12
C TYR A 103 1.95 -2.91 13.13
N GLY A 104 1.91 -3.62 14.25
CA GLY A 104 0.99 -3.41 15.35
C GLY A 104 1.67 -2.79 16.56
N TRP A 105 1.03 -1.80 17.18
CA TRP A 105 1.48 -1.22 18.45
C TRP A 105 0.27 -0.89 19.32
N ASN A 106 0.49 -0.57 20.59
CA ASN A 106 -0.57 -0.12 21.47
C ASN A 106 -0.32 1.34 21.84
N ASP A 107 -1.40 2.09 22.01
CA ASP A 107 -1.39 3.30 22.83
C ASP A 107 -2.07 3.02 24.18
N ALA A 108 -2.32 4.06 24.98
CA ALA A 108 -2.95 3.92 26.29
C ALA A 108 -4.43 3.45 26.23
N VAL A 109 -5.05 3.46 25.05
CA VAL A 109 -6.50 3.31 24.87
C VAL A 109 -6.85 2.13 23.96
N GLN A 110 -6.02 1.81 22.97
CA GLN A 110 -6.31 0.77 21.98
C GLN A 110 -5.06 0.18 21.30
N GLY A 111 -5.27 -0.98 20.69
CA GLY A 111 -4.32 -1.57 19.74
C GLY A 111 -4.46 -0.92 18.36
N MET A 112 -3.37 -0.40 17.85
CA MET A 112 -3.23 0.23 16.54
C MET A 112 -2.51 -0.71 15.58
N LYS A 113 -2.89 -0.67 14.30
CA LYS A 113 -2.25 -1.44 13.25
C LYS A 113 -2.05 -0.58 12.01
N LEU A 114 -0.86 -0.65 11.42
CA LEU A 114 -0.57 -0.15 10.09
C LEU A 114 -0.35 -1.33 9.16
N VAL A 115 -1.27 -1.50 8.22
CA VAL A 115 -1.21 -2.55 7.20
C VAL A 115 -0.55 -1.99 5.96
N PHE A 116 0.44 -2.72 5.45
CA PHE A 116 1.12 -2.47 4.20
C PHE A 116 0.72 -3.55 3.21
N GLU A 117 -0.03 -3.19 2.17
CA GLU A 117 -0.36 -4.10 1.06
C GLU A 117 0.59 -3.83 -0.10
N PHE A 118 1.28 -4.88 -0.55
CA PHE A 118 2.26 -4.80 -1.61
C PHE A 118 1.67 -5.24 -2.92
N LYS A 119 2.08 -4.61 -4.01
CA LYS A 119 1.78 -5.08 -5.37
C LYS A 119 2.98 -4.88 -6.28
N ARG A 120 3.34 -5.93 -7.01
CA ARG A 120 4.35 -5.83 -8.07
C ARG A 120 3.80 -5.06 -9.27
N LEU A 121 4.48 -3.98 -9.64
CA LEU A 121 4.03 -3.02 -10.64
C LEU A 121 4.98 -2.94 -11.82
N GLY A 122 4.43 -3.04 -13.02
CA GLY A 122 5.12 -2.72 -14.27
C GLY A 122 4.21 -1.92 -15.17
N ARG A 123 4.69 -1.56 -16.35
CA ARG A 123 3.98 -0.67 -17.31
C ARG A 123 2.62 -1.18 -17.81
N GLN A 124 2.33 -2.47 -17.62
CA GLN A 124 1.12 -3.11 -18.14
C GLN A 124 -0.13 -2.70 -17.36
N LYS A 125 -1.22 -2.38 -18.08
CA LYS A 125 -2.53 -2.04 -17.48
C LYS A 125 -2.98 -3.03 -16.40
N LYS A 126 -2.81 -4.33 -16.64
CA LYS A 126 -3.19 -5.38 -15.68
C LYS A 126 -2.53 -5.22 -14.31
N HIS A 127 -1.28 -4.73 -14.24
CA HIS A 127 -0.59 -4.51 -12.97
C HIS A 127 -1.21 -3.32 -12.23
N ARG A 128 -1.55 -2.25 -12.96
CA ARG A 128 -2.31 -1.12 -12.41
C ARG A 128 -3.70 -1.52 -11.93
N ASP A 129 -4.43 -2.33 -12.70
CA ASP A 129 -5.75 -2.81 -12.29
C ASP A 129 -5.67 -3.64 -11.01
N HIS A 130 -4.67 -4.54 -10.91
CA HIS A 130 -4.39 -5.30 -9.67
C HIS A 130 -4.05 -4.39 -8.49
N TYR A 131 -3.37 -3.27 -8.72
CA TYR A 131 -3.01 -2.30 -7.68
C TYR A 131 -4.20 -1.50 -7.19
N LEU A 132 -5.08 -1.07 -8.09
CA LEU A 132 -6.16 -0.14 -7.76
C LEU A 132 -7.48 -0.83 -7.40
N GLN A 133 -7.78 -2.01 -7.94
CA GLN A 133 -9.10 -2.63 -7.81
C GLN A 133 -9.16 -3.61 -6.61
N GLY A 134 -10.10 -4.55 -6.63
CA GLY A 134 -10.40 -5.45 -5.50
C GLY A 134 -9.27 -6.38 -5.03
N GLN A 135 -8.15 -6.44 -5.76
CA GLN A 135 -6.95 -7.18 -5.36
C GLN A 135 -5.87 -6.30 -4.70
N GLY A 136 -6.02 -4.98 -4.71
CA GLY A 136 -5.08 -4.04 -4.13
C GLY A 136 -5.82 -3.03 -3.26
N LEU A 137 -5.85 -1.75 -3.65
CA LEU A 137 -6.46 -0.66 -2.90
C LEU A 137 -7.92 -0.94 -2.50
N GLY A 138 -8.70 -1.60 -3.35
CA GLY A 138 -10.08 -1.99 -3.03
C GLY A 138 -10.22 -2.87 -1.78
N ARG A 139 -9.18 -3.61 -1.38
CA ARG A 139 -9.17 -4.42 -0.15
C ARG A 139 -9.31 -3.56 1.11
N PHE A 140 -8.81 -2.33 1.09
CA PHE A 140 -8.95 -1.36 2.18
C PHE A 140 -10.29 -0.65 2.20
N VAL A 141 -10.95 -0.54 1.04
CA VAL A 141 -12.20 0.21 0.90
C VAL A 141 -13.39 -0.68 1.30
N THR A 142 -13.64 -1.72 0.51
CA THR A 142 -14.80 -2.61 0.69
C THR A 142 -14.46 -3.91 1.40
N GLY A 143 -13.16 -4.24 1.49
CA GLY A 143 -12.68 -5.41 2.21
C GLY A 143 -12.36 -5.14 3.69
N ILE A 144 -11.93 -6.20 4.36
CA ILE A 144 -11.63 -6.20 5.80
C ILE A 144 -10.21 -5.74 6.15
N TYR A 145 -9.41 -5.32 5.17
CA TYR A 145 -8.06 -4.82 5.45
C TYR A 145 -8.16 -3.53 6.27
N SER A 146 -7.27 -3.39 7.25
CA SER A 146 -7.26 -2.22 8.15
C SER A 146 -8.64 -1.93 8.76
N ARG A 147 -9.43 -2.96 9.08
CA ARG A 147 -10.75 -2.80 9.72
C ARG A 147 -10.58 -1.94 11.00
N LYS A 148 -11.40 -0.90 11.13
CA LYS A 148 -11.38 0.09 12.22
C LYS A 148 -10.09 0.93 12.33
N GLN A 149 -9.16 0.83 11.39
CA GLN A 149 -7.96 1.66 11.36
C GLN A 149 -8.18 2.88 10.45
N ALA A 150 -7.60 4.02 10.84
CA ALA A 150 -7.70 5.27 10.10
C ALA A 150 -6.69 5.38 8.94
N VAL A 151 -5.59 4.63 9.01
CA VAL A 151 -4.48 4.73 8.05
C VAL A 151 -4.06 3.35 7.56
N ALA A 152 -3.71 3.26 6.27
CA ALA A 152 -3.05 2.12 5.65
C ALA A 152 -2.00 2.57 4.64
N ALA A 153 -1.21 1.63 4.13
CA ALA A 153 -0.23 1.89 3.08
C ALA A 153 -0.37 0.91 1.91
N MET A 154 -0.41 1.45 0.69
CA MET A 154 -0.28 0.69 -0.55
C MET A 154 1.15 0.84 -1.09
N VAL A 155 1.86 -0.27 -1.27
CA VAL A 155 3.26 -0.28 -1.69
C VAL A 155 3.40 -0.92 -3.07
N GLY A 156 3.81 -0.12 -4.04
CA GLY A 156 4.08 -0.56 -5.40
C GLY A 156 5.54 -0.94 -5.59
N VAL A 157 5.85 -2.22 -5.79
CA VAL A 157 7.21 -2.67 -6.14
C VAL A 157 7.44 -2.49 -7.63
N LEU A 158 8.27 -1.52 -8.01
CA LEU A 158 8.51 -1.15 -9.40
C LEU A 158 9.40 -2.19 -10.11
N LEU A 159 8.89 -2.72 -11.22
CA LEU A 159 9.57 -3.63 -12.15
C LEU A 159 10.00 -2.95 -13.46
N ASP A 160 9.57 -1.70 -13.64
CA ASP A 160 9.85 -0.81 -14.76
C ASP A 160 10.15 0.60 -14.20
N PRO A 161 10.75 1.51 -14.99
CA PRO A 161 11.01 2.88 -14.54
C PRO A 161 9.76 3.58 -13.99
N GLU A 162 9.91 4.29 -12.88
CA GLU A 162 8.80 4.96 -12.17
C GLU A 162 7.95 5.85 -13.08
N LEU A 163 8.62 6.61 -13.96
CA LEU A 163 7.98 7.51 -14.93
C LEU A 163 7.03 6.79 -15.91
N GLU A 164 7.21 5.49 -16.12
CA GLU A 164 6.36 4.68 -16.99
C GLU A 164 5.20 4.00 -16.21
N VAL A 165 5.29 3.94 -14.89
CA VAL A 165 4.39 3.14 -14.03
C VAL A 165 3.45 4.02 -13.20
N VAL A 166 3.98 5.04 -12.53
CA VAL A 166 3.24 5.83 -11.55
C VAL A 166 2.27 6.84 -12.19
N PRO A 167 2.62 7.59 -13.24
CA PRO A 167 1.69 8.54 -13.84
C PRO A 167 0.38 7.90 -14.34
N PRO A 168 0.39 6.72 -15.00
CA PRO A 168 -0.85 6.02 -15.35
C PRO A 168 -1.71 5.57 -14.15
N ILE A 169 -1.12 5.32 -12.98
CA ILE A 169 -1.86 5.01 -11.74
C ILE A 169 -2.62 6.24 -11.27
N ARG A 170 -1.93 7.38 -11.18
CA ARG A 170 -2.56 8.66 -10.81
C ARG A 170 -3.66 9.06 -11.78
N ALA A 171 -3.42 8.93 -13.08
CA ALA A 171 -4.43 9.22 -14.10
C ALA A 171 -5.66 8.31 -14.00
N ALA A 172 -5.49 7.05 -13.57
CA ALA A 172 -6.62 6.14 -13.38
C ALA A 172 -7.49 6.54 -12.18
N LEU A 173 -6.90 7.07 -11.10
CA LEU A 173 -7.65 7.54 -9.92
C LEU A 173 -8.60 8.70 -10.25
N GLU A 174 -8.30 9.50 -11.28
CA GLU A 174 -9.16 10.59 -11.76
C GLU A 174 -10.34 10.10 -12.62
N GLN A 175 -10.39 8.80 -12.97
CA GLN A 175 -11.49 8.24 -13.75
C GLN A 175 -12.73 8.06 -12.87
N ALA A 176 -13.87 8.62 -13.29
CA ALA A 176 -15.10 8.65 -12.49
C ALA A 176 -15.58 7.25 -12.03
N ASP A 177 -15.53 6.25 -12.92
CA ASP A 177 -15.95 4.89 -12.59
C ASP A 177 -15.08 4.27 -11.49
N LEU A 178 -13.75 4.45 -11.59
CA LEU A 178 -12.82 3.93 -10.61
C LEU A 178 -12.92 4.70 -9.29
N ALA A 179 -13.05 6.02 -9.34
CA ALA A 179 -13.23 6.86 -8.16
C ALA A 179 -14.50 6.48 -7.40
N THR A 180 -15.60 6.20 -8.12
CA THR A 180 -16.86 5.72 -7.54
C THR A 180 -16.70 4.34 -6.93
N ALA A 181 -16.08 3.40 -7.65
CA ALA A 181 -15.84 2.04 -7.15
C ALA A 181 -14.95 2.03 -5.89
N LEU A 182 -14.02 2.99 -5.79
CA LEU A 182 -13.14 3.17 -4.64
C LEU A 182 -13.69 4.11 -3.58
N ARG A 183 -14.90 4.66 -3.77
CA ARG A 183 -15.53 5.62 -2.85
C ARG A 183 -14.56 6.75 -2.45
N LEU A 184 -13.84 7.28 -3.44
CA LEU A 184 -12.83 8.30 -3.22
C LEU A 184 -13.47 9.59 -2.70
N CYS A 185 -12.96 10.07 -1.57
CA CYS A 185 -13.21 11.40 -1.07
C CYS A 185 -12.33 12.38 -1.84
N LYS A 186 -12.93 13.43 -2.39
CA LYS A 186 -12.15 14.52 -2.99
C LYS A 186 -11.43 15.31 -1.90
N THR A 187 -10.22 15.75 -2.21
CA THR A 187 -9.51 16.74 -1.39
C THR A 187 -10.27 18.07 -1.34
N GLU A 188 -9.86 18.97 -0.45
CA GLU A 188 -10.44 20.33 -0.35
C GLU A 188 -10.38 21.10 -1.69
N THR A 189 -9.38 20.81 -2.53
CA THR A 189 -9.20 21.41 -3.86
C THR A 189 -9.92 20.64 -4.97
N GLY A 190 -10.69 19.60 -4.62
CA GLY A 190 -11.49 18.81 -5.56
C GLY A 190 -10.73 17.71 -6.31
N LEU A 191 -9.45 17.47 -5.98
CA LEU A 191 -8.61 16.42 -6.59
C LEU A 191 -8.91 15.04 -6.00
N ALA A 192 -8.66 13.97 -6.77
CA ALA A 192 -8.88 12.58 -6.34
C ALA A 192 -7.84 12.07 -5.31
N TYR A 193 -6.70 12.74 -5.19
CA TYR A 193 -5.63 12.41 -4.24
C TYR A 193 -4.87 13.67 -3.81
N ALA A 194 -4.23 13.62 -2.65
CA ALA A 194 -3.36 14.69 -2.14
C ALA A 194 -1.90 14.39 -2.49
N ARG A 195 -1.21 15.36 -3.10
CA ARG A 195 0.22 15.29 -3.43
C ARG A 195 0.88 16.65 -3.19
N PRO A 196 1.95 16.77 -2.39
CA PRO A 196 2.64 15.69 -1.67
C PRO A 196 1.77 15.03 -0.59
N SER A 197 2.17 13.84 -0.14
CA SER A 197 1.50 13.17 0.99
C SER A 197 1.54 14.07 2.23
N THR A 198 0.43 14.10 2.95
CA THR A 198 0.24 14.80 4.22
C THR A 198 0.51 13.90 5.41
N LEU A 199 0.50 12.57 5.21
CA LEU A 199 0.74 11.58 6.26
C LEU A 199 2.22 11.23 6.40
N PHE A 200 2.87 10.87 5.29
CA PHE A 200 4.22 10.35 5.30
C PHE A 200 5.04 11.02 4.21
N ALA A 201 6.12 11.70 4.59
CA ALA A 201 6.92 12.52 3.67
C ALA A 201 7.44 11.77 2.43
N HIS A 202 7.64 10.45 2.51
CA HIS A 202 8.14 9.62 1.42
C HIS A 202 7.05 8.89 0.61
N ALA A 203 5.77 9.09 0.93
CA ALA A 203 4.68 8.65 0.06
C ALA A 203 4.55 9.62 -1.12
N ASP A 204 4.27 9.08 -2.31
CA ASP A 204 4.07 9.91 -3.51
C ASP A 204 2.75 10.68 -3.45
N PHE A 205 1.70 10.07 -2.90
CA PHE A 205 0.40 10.70 -2.66
C PHE A 205 -0.42 9.94 -1.60
N ASP A 206 -1.49 10.58 -1.12
CA ASP A 206 -2.51 9.98 -0.26
C ASP A 206 -3.87 9.95 -0.97
N THR A 207 -4.64 8.88 -0.78
CA THR A 207 -6.07 8.83 -1.11
C THR A 207 -6.90 8.71 0.17
N GLU A 208 -8.13 9.22 0.13
CA GLU A 208 -9.09 9.05 1.23
C GLU A 208 -10.36 8.39 0.70
N HIS A 209 -10.91 7.46 1.48
CA HIS A 209 -12.00 6.59 1.04
C HIS A 209 -13.08 6.48 2.11
N GLU A 210 -14.33 6.61 1.71
CA GLU A 210 -15.46 6.28 2.57
C GLU A 210 -15.55 4.77 2.78
N ARG A 211 -15.88 4.35 4.00
CA ARG A 211 -16.07 2.95 4.35
C ARG A 211 -17.40 2.74 5.04
N ASP A 212 -17.96 1.55 4.87
CA ASP A 212 -19.14 1.14 5.63
C ASP A 212 -18.85 1.17 7.13
N ALA A 213 -19.84 1.52 7.94
CA ALA A 213 -19.66 1.73 9.39
C ALA A 213 -19.07 0.51 10.13
N ALA A 214 -19.28 -0.71 9.64
CA ALA A 214 -18.67 -1.93 10.18
C ALA A 214 -17.15 -1.99 9.96
N LEU A 215 -16.65 -1.34 8.91
CA LEU A 215 -15.26 -1.36 8.48
C LEU A 215 -14.50 -0.09 8.88
N ALA A 216 -15.18 1.06 8.86
CA ALA A 216 -14.60 2.37 9.12
C ALA A 216 -14.19 2.57 10.59
N PRO A 217 -13.14 3.37 10.88
CA PRO A 217 -12.97 4.01 12.19
C PRO A 217 -14.15 4.97 12.47
N THR A 218 -14.17 5.58 13.66
CA THR A 218 -15.30 6.41 14.13
C THR A 218 -15.62 7.59 13.22
N HIS A 219 -14.66 8.13 12.46
CA HIS A 219 -14.86 9.23 11.52
C HIS A 219 -15.29 8.79 10.10
N GLY A 220 -15.49 7.50 9.84
CA GLY A 220 -16.13 7.01 8.61
C GLY A 220 -15.22 6.79 7.39
N THR A 221 -13.98 7.24 7.41
CA THR A 221 -13.05 7.17 6.27
C THR A 221 -11.77 6.39 6.59
N ILE A 222 -11.03 5.96 5.57
CA ILE A 222 -9.64 5.51 5.69
C ILE A 222 -8.76 6.34 4.75
N ARG A 223 -7.58 6.72 5.23
CA ARG A 223 -6.55 7.31 4.39
C ARG A 223 -5.50 6.26 4.03
N VAL A 224 -5.16 6.16 2.74
CA VAL A 224 -4.17 5.21 2.23
C VAL A 224 -3.03 6.00 1.60
N SER A 225 -1.83 5.83 2.15
CA SER A 225 -0.63 6.42 1.57
C SER A 225 0.01 5.50 0.55
N HIS A 226 0.41 6.07 -0.58
CA HIS A 226 0.95 5.32 -1.72
C HIS A 226 2.46 5.48 -1.82
N PHE A 227 3.18 4.36 -1.70
CA PHE A 227 4.64 4.29 -1.82
C PHE A 227 5.01 3.52 -3.08
N PHE A 228 6.10 3.92 -3.73
CA PHE A 228 6.64 3.22 -4.89
C PHE A 228 8.11 2.86 -4.64
N PHE A 229 8.36 1.57 -4.47
CA PHE A 229 9.65 1.01 -4.09
C PHE A 229 10.37 0.50 -5.33
N SER A 230 11.51 1.12 -5.65
CA SER A 230 12.37 0.73 -6.76
C SER A 230 13.51 -0.18 -6.29
N PHE A 231 14.00 -1.03 -7.19
CA PHE A 231 15.32 -1.64 -7.00
C PHE A 231 16.41 -0.61 -7.31
N GLY A 232 17.53 -0.65 -6.57
CA GLY A 232 18.66 0.28 -6.74
C GLY A 232 19.47 0.08 -8.03
N TYR A 233 18.96 -0.73 -8.96
CA TYR A 233 19.56 -1.09 -10.23
C TYR A 233 18.47 -1.18 -11.31
N PRO A 234 18.83 -1.04 -12.61
CA PRO A 234 17.84 -1.02 -13.68
C PRO A 234 16.97 -2.28 -13.73
N THR A 235 15.66 -2.07 -13.84
CA THR A 235 14.66 -3.13 -14.00
C THR A 235 13.78 -2.85 -15.21
N THR A 236 13.43 -3.91 -15.95
CA THR A 236 12.44 -3.81 -17.03
C THR A 236 11.66 -5.10 -17.16
N THR A 237 10.38 -4.98 -17.48
CA THR A 237 9.52 -6.11 -17.86
C THR A 237 9.56 -6.39 -19.37
N LEU A 238 10.23 -5.54 -20.16
CA LEU A 238 10.42 -5.78 -21.59
C LEU A 238 11.35 -6.98 -21.80
N LYS A 239 10.95 -7.90 -22.67
CA LYS A 239 11.83 -8.96 -23.13
C LYS A 239 12.91 -8.34 -24.02
N ALA A 240 14.18 -8.64 -23.75
CA ALA A 240 15.25 -8.35 -24.69
C ALA A 240 14.93 -9.02 -26.03
N LYS A 241 14.93 -8.25 -27.13
CA LYS A 241 14.81 -8.83 -28.46
C LYS A 241 16.07 -9.68 -28.69
N SER A 242 15.87 -10.98 -28.94
CA SER A 242 16.93 -11.85 -29.44
C SER A 242 17.51 -11.22 -30.69
N SER A 243 18.78 -10.81 -30.64
CA SER A 243 19.54 -10.48 -31.84
C SER A 243 19.77 -11.77 -32.61
N ALA A 244 18.91 -12.05 -33.59
CA ALA A 244 19.13 -13.12 -34.53
C ALA A 244 20.49 -12.88 -35.22
N SER A 245 21.42 -13.81 -35.01
CA SER A 245 22.71 -13.85 -35.67
C SER A 245 22.49 -13.92 -37.18
N ILE A 246 22.82 -12.84 -37.89
CA ILE A 246 22.91 -12.86 -39.35
C ILE A 246 24.10 -13.76 -39.69
N ALA A 247 23.83 -15.00 -40.05
CA ALA A 247 24.83 -15.88 -40.64
C ALA A 247 25.13 -15.36 -42.05
N ILE A 248 26.29 -14.73 -42.21
CA ILE A 248 26.84 -14.38 -43.52
C ILE A 248 27.35 -15.69 -44.14
N SER A 249 26.56 -16.28 -45.04
CA SER A 249 27.02 -17.39 -45.87
C SER A 249 28.02 -16.86 -46.90
N ALA A 250 29.30 -17.12 -46.68
CA ALA A 250 30.33 -16.92 -47.69
C ALA A 250 30.15 -17.98 -48.79
N THR A 251 29.81 -17.53 -50.00
CA THR A 251 29.80 -18.34 -51.22
C THR A 251 31.25 -18.52 -51.67
N ALA A 252 31.77 -19.75 -51.61
CA ALA A 252 33.01 -20.11 -52.28
C ALA A 252 32.66 -20.61 -53.70
N VAL A 253 33.15 -19.88 -54.70
CA VAL A 253 33.15 -20.26 -56.10
C VAL A 253 34.32 -21.20 -56.34
N THR A 254 34.06 -22.35 -56.97
CA THR A 254 35.04 -23.14 -57.72
C THR A 254 34.37 -23.60 -59.00
#